data_AF-A0A453QC30-F1
#
_entry.id   AF-A0A453QC30-F1
#
_cell.length_a   1.000
_cell.length_b   1.000
_cell.length_c   1.000
_cell.angle_alpha   90.00
_cell.angle_beta   90.00
_cell.angle_gamma   90.00
#
_symmetry.space_group_name_H-M   'P 1'
#
loop_
_entity.id
_entity.type
_entity.pdbx_description
1 polymer ?
#
loop_
_entity_poly.entity_id
_entity_poly.type
_entity_poly.pdbx_seq_one_letter_code
_entity_poly.pdbx_strand_id
1 'polypeptide(L)'
;MYVQSKDLMVANLVVIDPLPSNGRRLVREPALRVEPHRRRHHGNNGTIDRQGASWWSSTSQVSLLNTDVINPDSCSQVRIEDCYVVSGDDYVAIKSGWDEYGIAVGMPSEHIVVRRLTYVSPTSTVIALGSEMSGGIRDVRAEDITAIRTESAVRIKTAVGRGAYVRDVYARRMRLDGMKRVFWMTGDYKSHPDDGYDKTAVPVVENISYQDVVATGVWKEAARMQGIQGAPFKGICMANVTAEMTKERKVSWNCADVEGVSAGVTPAPCAPLQGTHAGSCPFPTDTLAVDQIAVQQCSYSITIPATTSVAADCRTAA
;
A
#
# COMPACT_ATOMS: atom_id res chain seq x y z
N MET A 1 -11.58 0.22 -15.39
CA MET A 1 -11.77 0.45 -13.94
C MET A 1 -11.34 1.89 -13.63
N TYR A 2 -12.01 2.59 -12.71
CA TYR A 2 -11.61 3.96 -12.31
C TYR A 2 -10.20 3.91 -11.68
N VAL A 3 -9.18 4.37 -12.40
CA VAL A 3 -8.01 4.98 -11.75
C VAL A 3 -8.51 6.33 -11.26
N GLN A 4 -8.81 6.45 -9.97
CA GLN A 4 -9.23 7.72 -9.41
C GLN A 4 -7.97 8.57 -9.12
N SER A 5 -7.17 8.87 -10.15
CA SER A 5 -6.16 9.92 -10.07
C SER A 5 -6.76 11.20 -10.63
N LYS A 6 -7.25 12.06 -9.75
CA LYS A 6 -7.38 13.48 -10.10
C LYS A 6 -6.00 14.09 -9.86
N ASP A 7 -5.48 14.74 -10.90
CA ASP A 7 -4.17 15.42 -11.00
C ASP A 7 -2.98 14.56 -11.46
N LEU A 8 -2.12 15.23 -12.23
CA LEU A 8 -1.08 14.68 -13.11
C LEU A 8 -0.10 13.77 -12.35
N MET A 9 -0.33 12.46 -12.46
CA MET A 9 0.65 11.43 -12.12
C MET A 9 1.76 11.44 -13.18
N VAL A 10 3.02 11.67 -12.79
CA VAL A 10 4.15 11.07 -13.51
C VAL A 10 4.36 9.72 -12.86
N ALA A 11 3.46 8.78 -13.17
CA ALA A 11 3.57 7.39 -12.75
C ALA A 11 3.77 6.56 -14.01
N ASN A 12 4.83 5.75 -14.06
CA ASN A 12 4.92 4.66 -15.02
C ASN A 12 4.09 3.51 -14.47
N LEU A 13 2.76 3.66 -14.51
CA LEU A 13 1.83 2.62 -14.07
C LEU A 13 1.54 1.69 -15.25
N VAL A 14 1.86 0.40 -15.09
CA VAL A 14 1.42 -0.65 -16.00
C VAL A 14 0.56 -1.63 -15.22
N VAL A 15 -0.69 -1.77 -15.65
CA VAL A 15 -1.63 -2.79 -15.15
C VAL A 15 -2.03 -3.65 -16.34
N ILE A 16 -1.69 -4.94 -16.31
CA ILE A 16 -2.12 -5.89 -17.33
C ILE A 16 -3.14 -6.80 -16.67
N ASP A 17 -4.37 -6.72 -17.13
CA ASP A 17 -5.55 -7.45 -16.65
C ASP A 17 -6.33 -6.83 -15.46
N PRO A 18 -6.91 -5.62 -15.63
CA PRO A 18 -7.89 -5.09 -14.68
C PRO A 18 -9.29 -5.69 -14.97
N LEU A 19 -9.59 -6.89 -14.48
CA LEU A 19 -10.97 -7.36 -14.40
C LEU A 19 -11.75 -6.51 -13.37
N PRO A 20 -13.06 -6.24 -13.57
CA PRO A 20 -13.81 -5.26 -12.79
C PRO A 20 -13.82 -5.56 -11.28
N SER A 21 -13.70 -4.50 -10.46
CA SER A 21 -13.70 -4.57 -9.00
C SER A 21 -15.08 -4.98 -8.50
N ASN A 22 -15.28 -6.28 -8.32
CA ASN A 22 -16.52 -6.85 -7.81
C ASN A 22 -16.51 -6.80 -6.28
N GLY A 23 -16.77 -5.62 -5.71
CA GLY A 23 -16.72 -5.45 -4.25
C GLY A 23 -17.61 -4.36 -3.65
N ARG A 24 -18.36 -3.60 -4.45
CA ARG A 24 -19.38 -2.69 -3.93
C ARG A 24 -20.69 -2.92 -4.66
N ARG A 25 -21.71 -3.31 -3.91
CA ARG A 25 -23.11 -3.35 -4.35
C ARG A 25 -23.41 -2.07 -5.13
N LEU A 26 -23.60 -2.17 -6.44
CA LEU A 26 -24.19 -1.12 -7.26
C LEU A 26 -25.61 -0.90 -6.74
N VAL A 27 -25.78 0.07 -5.84
CA VAL A 27 -27.09 0.67 -5.60
C VAL A 27 -27.45 1.35 -6.92
N ARG A 28 -28.41 0.77 -7.66
CA ARG A 28 -29.00 1.37 -8.85
C ARG A 28 -29.70 2.66 -8.43
N GLU A 29 -29.03 3.80 -8.54
CA GLU A 29 -29.72 5.09 -8.65
C GLU A 29 -29.95 5.42 -10.13
N PRO A 30 -31.17 5.83 -10.53
CA PRO A 30 -31.49 6.11 -11.92
C PRO A 30 -30.74 7.36 -12.40
N ALA A 31 -30.36 7.33 -13.68
CA ALA A 31 -29.58 8.35 -14.37
C ALA A 31 -30.07 9.78 -14.07
N LEU A 32 -29.31 10.51 -13.26
CA LEU A 32 -29.53 11.93 -13.03
C LEU A 32 -28.92 12.73 -14.18
N ARG A 33 -29.82 13.18 -15.05
CA ARG A 33 -29.64 14.19 -16.09
C ARG A 33 -29.12 15.47 -15.42
N VAL A 34 -27.88 15.86 -15.72
CA VAL A 34 -27.29 17.09 -15.19
C VAL A 34 -27.77 18.28 -16.03
N GLU A 35 -28.79 18.98 -15.54
CA GLU A 35 -29.07 20.37 -15.93
C GLU A 35 -28.23 21.36 -15.09
N PRO A 36 -27.94 22.56 -15.63
CA PRO A 36 -26.90 23.41 -15.08
C PRO A 36 -27.50 24.38 -14.04
N HIS A 37 -27.58 24.01 -12.76
CA HIS A 37 -27.59 25.01 -11.69
C HIS A 37 -27.09 24.51 -10.32
N ARG A 38 -26.00 25.17 -9.88
CA ARG A 38 -25.56 25.42 -8.49
C ARG A 38 -25.89 24.36 -7.43
N ARG A 39 -24.99 23.39 -7.27
CA ARG A 39 -24.60 22.87 -5.94
C ARG A 39 -23.09 22.70 -5.87
N ARG A 40 -22.47 23.39 -4.91
CA ARG A 40 -21.03 23.33 -4.61
C ARG A 40 -20.73 21.99 -3.93
N HIS A 41 -20.02 21.10 -4.59
CA HIS A 41 -19.25 20.05 -3.92
C HIS A 41 -17.80 20.53 -3.82
N HIS A 42 -17.34 20.87 -2.61
CA HIS A 42 -15.93 21.15 -2.34
C HIS A 42 -15.20 19.81 -2.17
N GLY A 43 -14.60 19.31 -3.25
CA GLY A 43 -13.57 18.29 -3.18
C GLY A 43 -12.21 18.98 -3.34
N ASN A 44 -11.42 19.04 -2.28
CA ASN A 44 -10.08 19.61 -2.31
C ASN A 44 -9.08 18.47 -2.48
N ASN A 45 -8.44 18.42 -3.64
CA ASN A 45 -7.51 17.39 -4.10
C ASN A 45 -6.07 17.87 -3.87
N GLY A 46 -5.15 16.97 -3.51
CA GLY A 46 -3.73 17.30 -3.30
C GLY A 46 -3.00 17.56 -4.62
N THR A 47 -2.10 18.56 -4.64
CA THR A 47 -1.28 18.94 -5.79
C THR A 47 0.06 18.20 -5.83
N ILE A 48 0.51 17.84 -7.04
CA ILE A 48 1.88 17.36 -7.35
C ILE A 48 2.56 18.43 -8.21
N ASP A 49 3.67 19.01 -7.76
CA ASP A 49 4.57 19.80 -8.61
C ASP A 49 6.00 19.22 -8.61
N ARG A 50 6.70 19.42 -9.74
CA ARG A 50 8.10 18.97 -9.96
C ARG A 50 9.13 19.89 -9.27
N GLN A 51 8.71 20.76 -8.36
CA GLN A 51 9.60 21.69 -7.67
C GLN A 51 9.36 21.57 -6.17
N GLY A 52 10.32 20.96 -5.47
CA GLY A 52 10.31 20.97 -4.01
C GLY A 52 10.20 22.40 -3.47
N ALA A 53 9.40 22.53 -2.41
CA ALA A 53 9.28 23.66 -1.48
C ALA A 53 8.44 24.88 -1.92
N SER A 54 7.22 24.97 -1.38
CA SER A 54 6.77 26.01 -0.42
C SER A 54 5.26 25.85 -0.18
N TRP A 55 4.73 26.42 0.91
CA TRP A 55 3.30 26.47 1.30
C TRP A 55 2.76 25.33 2.19
N TRP A 56 3.35 25.22 3.38
CA TRP A 56 2.57 24.88 4.59
C TRP A 56 2.61 26.05 5.57
N SER A 57 2.12 27.22 5.16
CA SER A 57 1.71 28.27 6.11
C SER A 57 0.22 28.49 5.95
N SER A 58 -0.53 28.19 7.01
CA SER A 58 -1.97 28.41 7.16
C SER A 58 -2.87 27.63 6.19
N THR A 59 -3.18 26.39 6.53
CA THR A 59 -4.55 25.86 6.41
C THR A 59 -4.66 24.64 7.31
N SER A 60 -5.70 24.68 8.14
CA SER A 60 -6.20 23.64 9.04
C SER A 60 -6.05 22.22 8.47
N GLN A 61 -5.70 21.27 9.35
CA GLN A 61 -5.78 19.82 9.12
C GLN A 61 -7.08 19.45 8.39
N VAL A 62 -7.04 19.35 7.07
CA VAL A 62 -8.12 18.73 6.30
C VAL A 62 -7.88 17.24 6.44
N SER A 63 -8.75 16.55 7.19
CA SER A 63 -8.78 15.10 7.24
C SER A 63 -9.24 14.57 5.87
N LEU A 64 -8.30 14.32 4.98
CA LEU A 64 -8.55 13.60 3.72
C LEU A 64 -8.67 12.11 4.07
N LEU A 65 -9.92 11.67 4.35
CA LEU A 65 -10.22 10.27 4.63
C LEU A 65 -10.56 9.54 3.33
N ASN A 66 -10.00 8.34 3.13
CA ASN A 66 -10.23 7.41 2.02
C ASN A 66 -9.76 7.93 0.65
N THR A 67 -8.63 8.63 0.60
CA THR A 67 -7.99 9.09 -0.64
C THR A 67 -6.73 8.29 -0.94
N ASP A 68 -6.84 6.96 -0.90
CA ASP A 68 -5.75 6.05 -1.27
C ASP A 68 -5.30 6.36 -2.70
N VAL A 69 -4.00 6.32 -2.97
CA VAL A 69 -3.47 6.81 -4.26
C VAL A 69 -3.61 5.73 -5.34
N ILE A 70 -3.19 4.50 -5.06
CA ILE A 70 -3.25 3.36 -6.00
C ILE A 70 -3.82 2.13 -5.27
N ASN A 71 -4.88 1.54 -5.83
CA ASN A 71 -5.61 0.41 -5.23
C ASN A 71 -5.67 -0.79 -6.17
N PRO A 72 -4.61 -1.61 -6.32
CA PRO A 72 -4.72 -2.89 -7.01
C PRO A 72 -5.76 -3.76 -6.29
N ASP A 73 -6.81 -4.18 -6.99
CA ASP A 73 -7.89 -4.98 -6.42
C ASP A 73 -8.24 -6.13 -7.36
N SER A 74 -7.96 -7.35 -6.90
CA SER A 74 -8.24 -8.59 -7.63
C SER A 74 -7.60 -8.58 -9.04
N CYS A 75 -6.31 -8.25 -9.12
CA CYS A 75 -5.61 -8.13 -10.40
C CYS A 75 -4.22 -8.79 -10.38
N SER A 76 -3.71 -9.11 -11.56
CA SER A 76 -2.38 -9.69 -11.74
C SER A 76 -1.45 -8.73 -12.48
N GLN A 77 -0.14 -8.98 -12.47
CA GLN A 77 0.84 -8.31 -13.33
C GLN A 77 0.78 -6.78 -13.24
N VAL A 78 1.01 -6.26 -12.03
CA VAL A 78 0.99 -4.83 -11.73
C VAL A 78 2.39 -4.31 -11.46
N ARG A 79 2.75 -3.20 -12.12
CA ARG A 79 3.99 -2.47 -11.87
C ARG A 79 3.71 -1.03 -11.51
N ILE A 80 4.14 -0.64 -10.31
CA ILE A 80 4.09 0.72 -9.77
C ILE A 80 5.53 1.17 -9.55
N GLU A 81 6.04 2.07 -10.38
CA GLU A 81 7.43 2.50 -10.28
C GLU A 81 7.68 3.97 -10.63
N ASP A 82 8.82 4.49 -10.17
CA ASP A 82 9.35 5.81 -10.51
C ASP A 82 8.41 6.97 -10.14
N CYS A 83 7.78 6.86 -8.97
CA CYS A 83 6.78 7.81 -8.51
C CYS A 83 7.28 8.70 -7.36
N TYR A 84 6.87 9.96 -7.35
CA TYR A 84 6.94 10.84 -6.18
C TYR A 84 5.53 11.29 -5.82
N VAL A 85 5.08 11.02 -4.61
CA VAL A 85 3.68 11.25 -4.21
C VAL A 85 3.59 11.91 -2.84
N VAL A 86 2.71 12.90 -2.75
CA VAL A 86 2.27 13.52 -1.49
C VAL A 86 0.76 13.30 -1.35
N SER A 87 0.33 12.59 -0.32
CA SER A 87 -1.10 12.31 -0.08
C SER A 87 -1.42 12.33 1.42
N GLY A 88 -2.68 12.10 1.76
CA GLY A 88 -3.19 11.96 3.13
C GLY A 88 -3.64 10.55 3.52
N ASP A 89 -3.62 9.57 2.60
CA ASP A 89 -4.06 8.19 2.90
C ASP A 89 -3.07 7.11 2.47
N ASP A 90 -3.47 5.83 2.31
CA ASP A 90 -2.55 4.75 1.94
C ASP A 90 -2.00 5.01 0.51
N TYR A 91 -0.69 4.86 0.30
CA TYR A 91 -0.11 5.09 -1.02
C TYR A 91 -0.48 3.96 -1.99
N VAL A 92 -0.06 2.73 -1.68
CA VAL A 92 -0.50 1.53 -2.40
C VAL A 92 -1.32 0.67 -1.46
N ALA A 93 -2.63 0.57 -1.68
CA ALA A 93 -3.52 -0.31 -0.91
C ALA A 93 -3.97 -1.51 -1.76
N ILE A 94 -3.30 -2.64 -1.57
CA ILE A 94 -3.56 -3.88 -2.28
C ILE A 94 -4.75 -4.59 -1.64
N LYS A 95 -5.76 -4.89 -2.44
CA LYS A 95 -7.04 -5.51 -2.05
C LYS A 95 -7.34 -6.69 -2.97
N SER A 96 -8.34 -7.49 -2.62
CA SER A 96 -8.80 -8.61 -3.45
C SER A 96 -10.23 -9.00 -3.03
N GLY A 97 -11.15 -8.03 -2.99
CA GLY A 97 -12.52 -8.26 -2.51
C GLY A 97 -12.69 -8.43 -1.00
N TRP A 98 -13.94 -8.34 -0.53
CA TRP A 98 -14.29 -8.24 0.89
C TRP A 98 -15.21 -9.37 1.35
N ASP A 99 -14.76 -10.12 2.37
CA ASP A 99 -15.45 -11.23 3.03
C ASP A 99 -16.07 -12.23 2.04
N GLU A 100 -17.31 -12.68 2.26
CA GLU A 100 -18.01 -13.65 1.43
C GLU A 100 -18.11 -13.23 -0.04
N TYR A 101 -18.16 -11.93 -0.34
CA TYR A 101 -18.16 -11.43 -1.71
C TYR A 101 -16.80 -11.67 -2.38
N GLY A 102 -15.72 -11.39 -1.67
CA GLY A 102 -14.35 -11.66 -2.16
C GLY A 102 -14.05 -13.15 -2.25
N ILE A 103 -14.49 -13.94 -1.25
CA ILE A 103 -14.36 -15.40 -1.24
C ILE A 103 -15.11 -16.01 -2.43
N ALA A 104 -16.33 -15.56 -2.72
CA ALA A 104 -17.13 -16.07 -3.83
C ALA A 104 -16.51 -15.76 -5.20
N VAL A 105 -15.85 -14.60 -5.34
CA VAL A 105 -15.11 -14.26 -6.57
C VAL A 105 -13.82 -15.08 -6.67
N GLY A 106 -13.12 -15.28 -5.56
CA GLY A 106 -11.93 -16.14 -5.48
C GLY A 106 -10.75 -15.67 -6.34
N MET A 107 -10.72 -14.37 -6.69
CA MET A 107 -9.69 -13.78 -7.56
C MET A 107 -8.65 -13.05 -6.70
N PRO A 108 -7.38 -13.51 -6.70
CA PRO A 108 -6.35 -12.85 -5.91
C PRO A 108 -5.83 -11.57 -6.56
N SER A 109 -5.20 -10.73 -5.75
CA SER A 109 -4.21 -9.75 -6.23
C SER A 109 -2.82 -10.35 -6.17
N GLU A 110 -2.15 -10.44 -7.32
CA GLU A 110 -0.87 -11.15 -7.41
C GLU A 110 0.12 -10.58 -8.42
N HIS A 111 1.39 -10.97 -8.30
CA HIS A 111 2.46 -10.54 -9.20
C HIS A 111 2.54 -9.01 -9.29
N ILE A 112 2.74 -8.37 -8.13
CA ILE A 112 2.73 -6.92 -7.97
C ILE A 112 4.14 -6.44 -7.59
N VAL A 113 4.71 -5.54 -8.39
CA VAL A 113 5.99 -4.88 -8.11
C VAL A 113 5.75 -3.41 -7.80
N VAL A 114 6.30 -2.96 -6.67
CA VAL A 114 6.26 -1.57 -6.18
C VAL A 114 7.69 -1.11 -5.94
N ARG A 115 8.24 -0.21 -6.76
CA ARG A 115 9.66 0.15 -6.62
C ARG A 115 10.05 1.56 -7.01
N ARG A 116 11.23 2.00 -6.54
CA ARG A 116 11.84 3.29 -6.89
C ARG A 116 10.87 4.45 -6.72
N LEU A 117 10.35 4.62 -5.50
CA LEU A 117 9.37 5.65 -5.22
C LEU A 117 9.70 6.44 -3.97
N THR A 118 9.17 7.66 -3.90
CA THR A 118 9.18 8.51 -2.72
C THR A 118 7.76 8.85 -2.31
N TYR A 119 7.42 8.58 -1.05
CA TYR A 119 6.11 8.88 -0.49
C TYR A 119 6.20 9.84 0.70
N VAL A 120 5.40 10.90 0.70
CA VAL A 120 5.29 11.84 1.81
C VAL A 120 3.84 11.94 2.24
N SER A 121 3.54 11.61 3.48
CA SER A 121 2.19 11.78 4.01
C SER A 121 2.25 11.91 5.52
N PRO A 122 1.52 12.84 6.16
CA PRO A 122 1.42 12.89 7.61
C PRO A 122 0.58 11.74 8.20
N THR A 123 -0.12 10.99 7.36
CA THR A 123 -1.13 9.99 7.75
C THR A 123 -1.04 8.71 6.90
N SER A 124 -1.51 7.58 7.44
CA SER A 124 -1.63 6.30 6.72
C SER A 124 -0.31 5.64 6.26
N THR A 125 -0.36 4.68 5.32
CA THR A 125 0.73 3.72 5.04
C THR A 125 1.34 3.85 3.64
N VAL A 126 2.62 3.51 3.46
CA VAL A 126 3.22 3.38 2.12
C VAL A 126 2.64 2.17 1.37
N ILE A 127 2.70 0.98 1.97
CA ILE A 127 2.15 -0.25 1.40
C ILE A 127 1.17 -0.86 2.40
N ALA A 128 -0.11 -0.82 2.09
CA ALA A 128 -1.16 -1.48 2.83
C ALA A 128 -1.66 -2.72 2.09
N LEU A 129 -1.73 -3.85 2.79
CA LEU A 129 -2.33 -5.09 2.32
C LEU A 129 -3.63 -5.29 3.10
N GLY A 130 -4.76 -5.31 2.39
CA GLY A 130 -6.10 -5.36 2.95
C GLY A 130 -6.72 -3.98 3.27
N SER A 131 -7.80 -3.91 4.04
CA SER A 131 -8.37 -5.03 4.79
C SER A 131 -9.17 -6.01 3.93
N GLU A 132 -9.62 -5.57 2.76
CA GLU A 132 -10.44 -6.33 1.83
C GLU A 132 -9.51 -7.25 1.03
N MET A 133 -9.17 -8.43 1.58
CA MET A 133 -8.18 -9.36 1.03
C MET A 133 -8.73 -10.77 0.75
N SER A 134 -10.05 -10.89 0.58
CA SER A 134 -10.78 -12.16 0.70
C SER A 134 -10.67 -13.12 -0.50
N GLY A 135 -10.23 -12.63 -1.66
CA GLY A 135 -9.80 -13.42 -2.81
C GLY A 135 -8.32 -13.86 -2.74
N GLY A 136 -7.56 -13.35 -1.76
CA GLY A 136 -6.15 -13.61 -1.56
C GLY A 136 -5.22 -12.52 -2.10
N ILE A 137 -4.11 -12.29 -1.40
CA ILE A 137 -3.01 -11.43 -1.86
C ILE A 137 -1.73 -12.26 -1.83
N ARG A 138 -1.00 -12.33 -2.96
CA ARG A 138 0.30 -13.03 -3.01
C ARG A 138 1.32 -12.44 -3.97
N ASP A 139 2.59 -12.75 -3.75
CA ASP A 139 3.71 -12.30 -4.61
C ASP A 139 3.73 -10.78 -4.81
N VAL A 140 3.88 -10.07 -3.69
CA VAL A 140 4.03 -8.61 -3.65
C VAL A 140 5.50 -8.28 -3.37
N ARG A 141 6.15 -7.60 -4.31
CA ARG A 141 7.59 -7.28 -4.27
C ARG A 141 7.78 -5.77 -4.19
N ALA A 142 8.25 -5.30 -3.05
CA ALA A 142 8.47 -3.90 -2.78
C ALA A 142 9.96 -3.61 -2.56
N GLU A 143 10.54 -2.69 -3.34
CA GLU A 143 11.96 -2.36 -3.18
C GLU A 143 12.33 -0.92 -3.55
N ASP A 144 13.41 -0.40 -2.96
CA ASP A 144 13.90 0.96 -3.25
C ASP A 144 12.85 2.04 -2.95
N ILE A 145 12.38 2.06 -1.71
CA ILE A 145 11.31 2.95 -1.25
C ILE A 145 11.88 3.97 -0.26
N THR A 146 11.60 5.24 -0.51
CA THR A 146 11.82 6.31 0.47
C THR A 146 10.48 6.81 1.00
N ALA A 147 10.28 6.89 2.32
CA ALA A 147 9.05 7.40 2.91
C ALA A 147 9.31 8.41 4.02
N ILE A 148 8.52 9.48 4.06
CA ILE A 148 8.73 10.62 4.95
C ILE A 148 7.42 10.97 5.68
N ARG A 149 7.50 11.01 7.01
CA ARG A 149 6.42 11.38 7.97
C ARG A 149 5.17 10.49 7.96
N THR A 150 5.26 9.31 7.37
CA THR A 150 4.16 8.34 7.20
C THR A 150 3.80 7.59 8.50
N GLU A 151 2.59 7.06 8.60
CA GLU A 151 2.17 6.27 9.78
C GLU A 151 2.87 4.91 9.85
N SER A 152 2.94 4.21 8.72
CA SER A 152 3.64 2.93 8.60
C SER A 152 4.24 2.71 7.22
N ALA A 153 5.33 1.94 7.16
CA ALA A 153 5.95 1.55 5.90
C ALA A 153 5.17 0.39 5.24
N VAL A 154 5.00 -0.71 5.98
CA VAL A 154 4.22 -1.86 5.53
C VAL A 154 3.16 -2.19 6.57
N ARG A 155 1.91 -2.33 6.10
CA ARG A 155 0.76 -2.64 6.96
C ARG A 155 -0.05 -3.79 6.41
N ILE A 156 -0.36 -4.77 7.26
CA ILE A 156 -1.27 -5.88 6.94
C ILE A 156 -2.52 -5.77 7.83
N LYS A 157 -3.69 -5.72 7.20
CA LYS A 157 -4.99 -5.59 7.87
C LYS A 157 -5.83 -6.82 7.50
N THR A 158 -6.25 -7.61 8.48
CA THR A 158 -7.21 -8.70 8.25
C THR A 158 -8.01 -8.99 9.52
N ALA A 159 -9.01 -9.87 9.40
CA ALA A 159 -9.89 -10.32 10.48
C ALA A 159 -10.47 -11.71 10.17
N VAL A 160 -10.89 -12.43 11.21
CA VAL A 160 -11.78 -13.59 11.03
C VAL A 160 -13.02 -13.13 10.25
N GLY A 161 -13.41 -13.88 9.22
CA GLY A 161 -14.39 -13.45 8.22
C GLY A 161 -13.79 -13.27 6.83
N ARG A 162 -12.51 -12.85 6.78
CA ARG A 162 -11.85 -12.55 5.51
C ARG A 162 -11.50 -13.79 4.71
N GLY A 163 -11.18 -14.91 5.36
CA GLY A 163 -10.70 -16.12 4.68
C GLY A 163 -9.42 -15.92 3.87
N ALA A 164 -9.16 -16.85 2.93
CA ALA A 164 -8.03 -16.81 2.01
C ALA A 164 -6.67 -16.52 2.68
N TYR A 165 -5.84 -15.66 2.09
CA TYR A 165 -4.45 -15.47 2.51
C TYR A 165 -3.86 -14.09 2.16
N VAL A 166 -2.90 -13.62 2.96
CA VAL A 166 -1.86 -12.66 2.55
C VAL A 166 -0.53 -13.39 2.68
N ARG A 167 0.13 -13.71 1.57
CA ARG A 167 1.38 -14.47 1.60
C ARG A 167 2.42 -14.00 0.59
N ASP A 168 3.66 -14.40 0.79
CA ASP A 168 4.75 -14.12 -0.16
C ASP A 168 4.88 -12.60 -0.43
N VAL A 169 5.03 -11.84 0.66
CA VAL A 169 5.18 -10.38 0.64
C VAL A 169 6.60 -10.04 1.01
N TYR A 170 7.29 -9.33 0.11
CA TYR A 170 8.71 -9.04 0.22
C TYR A 170 8.93 -7.54 0.15
N ALA A 171 9.52 -6.95 1.19
CA ALA A 171 9.87 -5.53 1.21
C ALA A 171 11.35 -5.36 1.55
N ARG A 172 12.11 -4.70 0.65
CA ARG A 172 13.53 -4.45 0.88
C ARG A 172 14.02 -3.06 0.52
N ARG A 173 15.20 -2.70 1.02
CA ARG A 173 15.89 -1.43 0.70
C ARG A 173 14.97 -0.22 0.92
N MET A 174 14.49 -0.07 2.15
CA MET A 174 13.61 1.03 2.53
C MET A 174 14.36 2.06 3.38
N ARG A 175 14.21 3.34 3.03
CA ARG A 175 14.69 4.49 3.82
C ARG A 175 13.49 5.28 4.34
N LEU A 176 13.32 5.30 5.65
CA LEU A 176 12.10 5.79 6.28
C LEU A 176 12.45 6.87 7.30
N ASP A 177 11.75 8.00 7.27
CA ASP A 177 12.01 9.10 8.20
C ASP A 177 10.72 9.61 8.85
N GLY A 178 10.73 9.75 10.17
CA GLY A 178 9.61 10.31 10.95
C GLY A 178 8.40 9.39 11.02
N MET A 179 8.60 8.07 11.02
CA MET A 179 7.51 7.10 11.06
C MET A 179 6.80 7.07 12.43
N LYS A 180 5.48 6.87 12.46
CA LYS A 180 4.82 6.47 13.71
C LYS A 180 5.21 5.05 14.08
N ARG A 181 5.14 4.14 13.10
CA ARG A 181 5.56 2.73 13.21
C ARG A 181 6.27 2.30 11.95
N VAL A 182 7.19 1.35 12.02
CA VAL A 182 7.80 0.82 10.80
C VAL A 182 6.87 -0.22 10.18
N PHE A 183 6.58 -1.28 10.93
CA PHE A 183 5.70 -2.37 10.48
C PHE A 183 4.44 -2.46 11.35
N TRP A 184 3.29 -2.70 10.72
CA TRP A 184 2.03 -2.82 11.44
C TRP A 184 1.12 -3.92 10.89
N MET A 185 0.90 -4.96 11.68
CA MET A 185 -0.03 -6.04 11.36
C MET A 185 -1.16 -6.10 12.40
N THR A 186 -2.37 -6.38 11.94
CA THR A 186 -3.53 -6.62 12.80
C THR A 186 -4.44 -7.71 12.22
N GLY A 187 -4.69 -8.75 13.02
CA GLY A 187 -5.69 -9.79 12.77
C GLY A 187 -7.07 -9.49 13.36
N ASP A 188 -7.27 -8.33 13.99
CA ASP A 188 -8.56 -7.89 14.57
C ASP A 188 -9.10 -6.62 13.89
N TYR A 189 -9.09 -6.57 12.54
CA TYR A 189 -9.63 -5.44 11.78
C TYR A 189 -11.16 -5.55 11.63
N LYS A 190 -11.89 -5.15 12.68
CA LYS A 190 -13.34 -5.39 12.93
C LYS A 190 -14.37 -4.92 11.88
N SER A 191 -13.96 -4.34 10.76
CA SER A 191 -14.89 -3.86 9.74
C SER A 191 -15.34 -5.01 8.84
N HIS A 192 -16.64 -5.17 8.64
CA HIS A 192 -17.26 -6.13 7.73
C HIS A 192 -18.32 -5.41 6.87
N PRO A 193 -18.65 -5.90 5.66
CA PRO A 193 -19.62 -5.24 4.79
C PRO A 193 -21.04 -5.33 5.38
N ASP A 194 -21.34 -6.43 6.07
CA ASP A 194 -22.59 -6.72 6.78
C ASP A 194 -22.35 -7.82 7.84
N ASP A 195 -23.41 -8.34 8.47
CA ASP A 195 -23.34 -9.39 9.50
C ASP A 195 -23.33 -10.84 8.94
N GLY A 196 -23.43 -10.99 7.62
CA GLY A 196 -23.53 -12.26 6.90
C GLY A 196 -22.22 -12.96 6.58
N TYR A 197 -21.08 -12.33 6.89
CA TYR A 197 -19.75 -12.91 6.67
C TYR A 197 -19.54 -14.24 7.39
N ASP A 198 -18.70 -15.09 6.79
CA ASP A 198 -18.36 -16.39 7.36
C ASP A 198 -17.44 -16.24 8.58
N LYS A 199 -18.02 -16.28 9.78
CA LYS A 199 -17.30 -16.20 11.07
C LYS A 199 -16.31 -17.34 11.32
N THR A 200 -16.27 -18.35 10.45
CA THR A 200 -15.30 -19.45 10.50
C THR A 200 -14.18 -19.30 9.48
N ALA A 201 -14.28 -18.33 8.56
CA ALA A 201 -13.26 -18.05 7.56
C ALA A 201 -12.05 -17.34 8.17
N VAL A 202 -11.07 -18.11 8.63
CA VAL A 202 -9.83 -17.59 9.21
C VAL A 202 -8.80 -17.33 8.09
N PRO A 203 -8.31 -16.08 7.93
CA PRO A 203 -7.28 -15.76 6.94
C PRO A 203 -5.91 -16.31 7.35
N VAL A 204 -5.11 -16.74 6.38
CA VAL A 204 -3.71 -17.11 6.59
C VAL A 204 -2.80 -15.92 6.28
N VAL A 205 -1.87 -15.59 7.17
CA VAL A 205 -0.80 -14.62 6.87
C VAL A 205 0.55 -15.30 7.07
N GLU A 206 1.29 -15.47 5.97
CA GLU A 206 2.55 -16.22 5.98
C GLU A 206 3.60 -15.67 5.01
N ASN A 207 4.86 -16.04 5.18
CA ASN A 207 5.97 -15.67 4.28
C ASN A 207 6.09 -14.16 4.04
N ILE A 208 6.31 -13.40 5.12
CA ILE A 208 6.49 -11.95 5.08
C ILE A 208 7.97 -11.62 5.31
N SER A 209 8.61 -11.01 4.34
CA SER A 209 10.05 -10.72 4.37
C SER A 209 10.32 -9.22 4.41
N TYR A 210 11.12 -8.80 5.39
CA TYR A 210 11.64 -7.44 5.52
C TYR A 210 13.16 -7.47 5.50
N GLN A 211 13.77 -6.76 4.55
CA GLN A 211 15.23 -6.77 4.39
C GLN A 211 15.81 -5.37 4.13
N ASP A 212 16.95 -5.03 4.74
CA ASP A 212 17.64 -3.76 4.47
C ASP A 212 16.72 -2.53 4.66
N VAL A 213 16.14 -2.41 5.86
CA VAL A 213 15.23 -1.33 6.22
C VAL A 213 15.89 -0.44 7.25
N VAL A 214 15.99 0.86 6.96
CA VAL A 214 16.49 1.87 7.89
C VAL A 214 15.41 2.91 8.12
N ALA A 215 14.96 3.03 9.36
CA ALA A 215 13.98 4.00 9.81
C ALA A 215 14.57 4.93 10.87
N THR A 216 14.53 6.24 10.63
CA THR A 216 14.94 7.28 11.56
C THR A 216 13.73 8.02 12.13
N GLY A 217 13.87 8.54 13.35
CA GLY A 217 12.81 9.35 13.95
C GLY A 217 11.50 8.59 14.23
N VAL A 218 11.57 7.30 14.55
CA VAL A 218 10.38 6.49 14.86
C VAL A 218 9.79 6.91 16.21
N TRP A 219 8.57 7.44 16.21
CA TRP A 219 8.04 8.14 17.39
C TRP A 219 6.96 7.39 18.17
N LYS A 220 6.54 6.18 17.78
CA LYS A 220 5.62 5.37 18.59
C LYS A 220 6.15 3.98 18.91
N GLU A 221 6.25 3.11 17.92
CA GLU A 221 6.63 1.69 18.06
C GLU A 221 7.50 1.31 16.84
N ALA A 222 8.58 0.55 17.00
CA ALA A 222 9.30 -0.05 15.87
C ALA A 222 8.35 -0.93 15.05
N ALA A 223 7.61 -1.82 15.71
CA ALA A 223 6.51 -2.53 15.08
C ALA A 223 5.37 -2.87 16.05
N ARG A 224 4.18 -3.02 15.47
CA ARG A 224 3.02 -3.65 16.12
C ARG A 224 2.58 -4.83 15.27
N MET A 225 2.79 -6.05 15.73
CA MET A 225 2.57 -7.28 14.97
C MET A 225 1.58 -8.16 15.74
N GLN A 226 0.30 -8.04 15.40
CA GLN A 226 -0.78 -8.75 16.09
C GLN A 226 -1.47 -9.68 15.10
N GLY A 227 -1.26 -10.99 15.25
CA GLY A 227 -1.97 -12.01 14.51
C GLY A 227 -3.37 -12.28 15.04
N ILE A 228 -3.91 -13.44 14.70
CA ILE A 228 -5.21 -13.92 15.17
C ILE A 228 -4.96 -14.95 16.27
N GLN A 229 -5.67 -14.83 17.39
CA GLN A 229 -5.58 -15.81 18.47
C GLN A 229 -5.91 -17.21 17.95
N GLY A 230 -4.98 -18.16 18.12
CA GLY A 230 -5.11 -19.53 17.61
C GLY A 230 -4.78 -19.72 16.12
N ALA A 231 -4.53 -18.63 15.39
CA ALA A 231 -4.09 -18.62 14.00
C ALA A 231 -2.99 -17.55 13.82
N PRO A 232 -1.80 -17.79 14.39
CA PRO A 232 -0.73 -16.81 14.39
C PRO A 232 -0.23 -16.52 12.97
N PHE A 233 0.29 -15.31 12.74
CA PHE A 233 0.94 -14.97 11.48
C PHE A 233 2.35 -15.56 11.46
N LYS A 234 2.68 -16.34 10.43
CA LYS A 234 3.88 -17.19 10.40
C LYS A 234 4.87 -16.76 9.33
N GLY A 235 6.09 -17.31 9.39
CA GLY A 235 7.09 -17.08 8.35
C GLY A 235 7.49 -15.60 8.19
N ILE A 236 7.42 -14.82 9.28
CA ILE A 236 7.94 -13.45 9.27
C ILE A 236 9.45 -13.53 9.35
N CYS A 237 10.16 -12.96 8.37
CA CYS A 237 11.62 -12.88 8.35
C CYS A 237 12.06 -11.43 8.33
N MET A 238 12.97 -11.05 9.23
CA MET A 238 13.58 -9.71 9.26
C MET A 238 15.11 -9.79 9.20
N ALA A 239 15.74 -9.17 8.21
CA ALA A 239 17.19 -9.12 8.10
C ALA A 239 17.68 -7.68 7.88
N ASN A 240 18.67 -7.23 8.66
CA ASN A 240 19.24 -5.89 8.54
C ASN A 240 18.17 -4.78 8.62
N VAL A 241 17.48 -4.72 9.76
CA VAL A 241 16.40 -3.75 10.03
C VAL A 241 16.81 -2.87 11.19
N THR A 242 16.88 -1.56 10.97
CA THR A 242 17.14 -0.57 12.02
C THR A 242 15.97 0.39 12.13
N ALA A 243 15.41 0.54 13.34
CA ALA A 243 14.39 1.51 13.69
C ALA A 243 14.89 2.40 14.83
N GLU A 244 15.53 3.52 14.47
CA GLU A 244 16.00 4.52 15.42
C GLU A 244 14.80 5.30 15.99
N MET A 245 14.60 5.15 17.30
CA MET A 245 13.46 5.72 18.00
C MET A 245 13.75 7.18 18.41
N THR A 246 12.74 8.06 18.38
CA THR A 246 12.91 9.47 18.84
C THR A 246 13.21 9.62 20.33
N LYS A 247 12.94 8.58 21.10
CA LYS A 247 13.24 8.46 22.52
C LYS A 247 13.30 6.99 22.89
N GLU A 248 14.09 6.66 23.91
CA GLU A 248 14.08 5.32 24.49
C GLU A 248 12.67 4.94 24.97
N ARG A 249 12.29 3.69 24.73
CA ARG A 249 10.98 3.16 25.11
C ARG A 249 11.14 1.81 25.78
N LYS A 250 10.33 1.57 26.82
CA LYS A 250 10.23 0.27 27.48
C LYS A 250 9.74 -0.82 26.54
N VAL A 251 8.85 -0.46 25.60
CA VAL A 251 8.27 -1.37 24.61
C VAL A 251 8.35 -0.68 23.25
N SER A 252 9.32 -1.09 22.44
CA SER A 252 9.43 -0.67 21.03
C SER A 252 8.72 -1.65 20.10
N TRP A 253 8.48 -2.88 20.54
CA TRP A 253 7.80 -3.92 19.76
C TRP A 253 6.58 -4.43 20.52
N ASN A 254 5.44 -4.47 19.86
CA ASN A 254 4.19 -5.00 20.40
C ASN A 254 3.76 -6.21 19.57
N CYS A 255 3.96 -7.41 20.10
CA CYS A 255 3.69 -8.64 19.37
C CYS A 255 2.70 -9.54 20.10
N ALA A 256 1.78 -10.14 19.35
CA ALA A 256 0.88 -11.18 19.81
C ALA A 256 0.56 -12.10 18.63
N ASP A 257 0.53 -13.41 18.85
CA ASP A 257 0.17 -14.41 17.83
C ASP A 257 0.96 -14.24 16.52
N VAL A 258 2.28 -14.14 16.62
CA VAL A 258 3.19 -14.08 15.46
C VAL A 258 4.38 -14.99 15.67
N GLU A 259 4.92 -15.53 14.58
CA GLU A 259 6.07 -16.44 14.57
C GLU A 259 7.03 -16.08 13.43
N GLY A 260 8.31 -16.04 13.73
CA GLY A 260 9.31 -15.64 12.74
C GLY A 260 10.75 -15.71 13.21
N VAL A 261 11.62 -15.19 12.37
CA VAL A 261 13.07 -15.16 12.56
C VAL A 261 13.64 -13.78 12.28
N SER A 262 14.76 -13.45 12.91
CA SER A 262 15.42 -12.18 12.67
C SER A 262 16.94 -12.24 12.77
N ALA A 263 17.62 -11.41 11.97
CA ALA A 263 19.07 -11.24 11.97
C ALA A 263 19.45 -9.77 11.77
N GLY A 264 20.23 -9.20 12.69
CA GLY A 264 20.64 -7.79 12.58
C GLY A 264 19.46 -6.81 12.67
N VAL A 265 18.59 -6.99 13.67
CA VAL A 265 17.43 -6.12 13.91
C VAL A 265 17.63 -5.28 15.17
N THR A 266 17.52 -3.96 15.04
CA THR A 266 17.66 -3.00 16.16
C THR A 266 16.49 -2.02 16.17
N PRO A 267 15.80 -1.79 17.30
CA PRO A 267 15.94 -2.48 18.58
C PRO A 267 15.51 -3.96 18.49
N ALA A 268 15.97 -4.78 19.43
CA ALA A 268 15.69 -6.21 19.44
C ALA A 268 14.16 -6.49 19.36
N PRO A 269 13.72 -7.39 18.45
CA PRO A 269 12.29 -7.69 18.27
C PRO A 269 11.74 -8.55 19.41
N CYS A 270 10.43 -8.80 19.40
CA CYS A 270 9.79 -9.70 20.38
C CYS A 270 10.34 -11.13 20.30
N ALA A 271 10.34 -11.87 21.41
CA ALA A 271 10.85 -13.24 21.47
C ALA A 271 10.32 -14.20 20.37
N PRO A 272 9.02 -14.17 19.97
CA PRO A 272 8.52 -15.03 18.89
C PRO A 272 9.10 -14.74 17.50
N LEU A 273 9.81 -13.62 17.34
CA LEU A 273 10.48 -13.20 16.11
C LEU A 273 12.01 -13.32 16.21
N GLN A 274 12.54 -13.81 17.32
CA GLN A 274 13.97 -14.00 17.58
C GLN A 274 14.45 -15.42 17.25
N GLY A 275 13.73 -16.17 16.40
CA GLY A 275 14.21 -17.46 15.91
C GLY A 275 15.54 -17.34 15.16
N THR A 276 16.33 -18.41 15.15
CA THR A 276 17.69 -18.42 14.57
C THR A 276 17.62 -18.35 13.05
N HIS A 277 18.17 -17.29 12.44
CA HIS A 277 18.35 -17.16 11.00
C HIS A 277 19.76 -16.71 10.68
N ALA A 278 20.41 -17.43 9.77
CA ALA A 278 21.72 -17.05 9.24
C ALA A 278 21.53 -16.43 7.85
N GLY A 279 21.94 -15.18 7.69
CA GLY A 279 21.96 -14.51 6.40
C GLY A 279 20.73 -13.64 6.10
N SER A 280 20.41 -13.52 4.81
CA SER A 280 19.37 -12.64 4.28
C SER A 280 17.98 -13.27 4.37
N CYS A 281 16.95 -12.45 4.54
CA CYS A 281 15.59 -12.90 4.31
C CYS A 281 15.31 -13.07 2.80
N PRO A 282 14.34 -13.91 2.40
CA PRO A 282 14.06 -14.15 1.00
C PRO A 282 13.63 -12.86 0.28
N PHE A 283 14.06 -12.69 -0.95
CA PHE A 283 13.47 -11.75 -1.89
C PHE A 283 13.58 -12.37 -3.29
N PRO A 284 12.47 -12.61 -4.01
CA PRO A 284 12.50 -13.21 -5.33
C PRO A 284 13.37 -12.41 -6.31
N THR A 285 14.26 -13.09 -7.04
CA THR A 285 15.17 -12.47 -8.01
C THR A 285 14.75 -12.68 -9.47
N ASP A 286 13.76 -13.53 -9.70
CA ASP A 286 13.08 -13.65 -10.98
C ASP A 286 12.36 -12.35 -11.33
N THR A 287 12.06 -12.17 -12.62
CA THR A 287 11.38 -10.98 -13.13
C THR A 287 9.95 -11.34 -13.50
N LEU A 288 9.00 -10.51 -13.10
CA LEU A 288 7.59 -10.69 -13.46
C LEU A 288 7.34 -10.34 -14.94
N ALA A 289 6.26 -10.86 -15.52
CA ALA A 289 5.93 -10.59 -16.93
C ALA A 289 5.64 -9.09 -17.17
N VAL A 290 5.00 -8.40 -16.22
CA VAL A 290 4.78 -6.94 -16.29
C VAL A 290 6.09 -6.14 -16.42
N ASP A 291 7.20 -6.66 -15.88
CA ASP A 291 8.48 -5.99 -15.97
C ASP A 291 9.07 -6.00 -17.39
N GLN A 292 8.65 -6.95 -18.23
CA GLN A 292 9.08 -7.07 -19.62
C GLN A 292 8.33 -6.12 -20.57
N ILE A 293 7.32 -5.41 -20.08
CA ILE A 293 6.53 -4.50 -20.91
C ILE A 293 7.16 -3.12 -20.97
N ALA A 294 7.44 -2.68 -22.19
CA ALA A 294 7.90 -1.33 -22.47
C ALA A 294 6.70 -0.36 -22.45
N VAL A 295 6.77 0.67 -21.60
CA VAL A 295 5.78 1.76 -21.61
C VAL A 295 6.21 2.78 -22.63
N GLN A 296 5.32 3.11 -23.57
CA GLN A 296 5.55 4.24 -24.46
C GLN A 296 5.40 5.54 -23.66
N GLN A 297 6.50 6.27 -23.47
CA GLN A 297 6.46 7.58 -22.84
C GLN A 297 5.99 8.62 -23.85
N CYS A 298 4.82 9.19 -23.59
CA CYS A 298 4.28 10.32 -24.34
C CYS A 298 4.49 11.60 -23.54
N SER A 299 5.19 12.58 -24.11
CA SER A 299 5.26 13.93 -23.54
C SER A 299 4.32 14.85 -24.31
N TYR A 300 3.57 15.69 -23.60
CA TYR A 300 2.88 16.82 -24.20
C TYR A 300 3.39 18.11 -23.57
N SER A 301 3.63 19.12 -24.40
CA SER A 301 3.96 20.45 -23.95
C SER A 301 2.69 21.26 -23.83
N ILE A 302 2.37 21.73 -22.62
CA ILE A 302 1.38 22.80 -22.47
C ILE A 302 2.09 24.11 -22.82
N THR A 303 2.01 24.50 -24.08
CA THR A 303 2.16 25.92 -24.41
C THR A 303 0.92 26.57 -23.84
N ILE A 304 1.02 27.46 -22.85
CA ILE A 304 -0.11 28.31 -22.42
C ILE A 304 -0.29 29.36 -23.52
N PRO A 305 -1.27 29.24 -24.43
CA PRO A 305 -1.42 30.19 -25.51
C PRO A 305 -2.41 31.27 -25.05
N ALA A 306 -2.15 32.52 -25.40
CA ALA A 306 -3.12 33.60 -25.18
C ALA A 306 -4.43 33.40 -25.99
N THR A 307 -4.49 32.45 -26.93
CA THR A 307 -5.67 32.15 -27.75
C THR A 307 -5.63 30.73 -28.32
N THR A 308 -6.82 30.14 -28.43
CA THR A 308 -7.19 28.74 -28.76
C THR A 308 -6.39 27.99 -29.84
N SER A 309 -5.76 26.87 -29.47
CA SER A 309 -5.97 25.49 -30.00
C SER A 309 -4.80 24.58 -29.57
N VAL A 310 -5.10 23.34 -29.16
CA VAL A 310 -4.09 22.34 -28.75
C VAL A 310 -4.19 21.15 -29.69
N ALA A 311 -3.08 20.80 -30.34
CA ALA A 311 -2.89 19.54 -31.05
C ALA A 311 -1.86 18.70 -30.29
N ALA A 312 -2.18 17.43 -30.03
CA ALA A 312 -1.26 16.46 -29.44
C ALA A 312 -0.60 15.65 -30.57
N ASP A 313 0.72 15.55 -30.57
CA ASP A 313 1.49 14.80 -31.57
C ASP A 313 2.25 13.67 -30.85
N CYS A 314 1.88 12.41 -31.12
CA CYS A 314 2.58 11.23 -30.62
C CYS A 314 3.50 10.71 -31.73
N ARG A 315 4.82 10.68 -31.48
CA ARG A 315 5.76 9.97 -32.36
C ARG A 315 6.37 8.79 -31.61
N THR A 316 6.44 7.66 -32.29
CA THR A 316 7.19 6.47 -31.86
C THR A 316 8.68 6.79 -31.87
N ALA A 317 9.35 6.63 -30.73
CA ALA A 317 10.81 6.55 -30.70
C ALA A 317 11.22 5.18 -31.26
N ALA A 318 12.18 5.19 -32.18
CA ALA A 318 12.79 4.00 -32.78
C ALA A 318 13.76 3.31 -31.81
#